data_AF-A0A7C1Z3K1-F1
#
_entry.id   AF-A0A7C1Z3K1-F1
#
_cell.length_a   1.000
_cell.length_b   1.000
_cell.length_c   1.000
_cell.angle_alpha   90.00
_cell.angle_beta   90.00
_cell.angle_gamma   90.00
#
_symmetry.space_group_name_H-M   'P 1'
#
loop_
_entity.id
_entity.type
_entity.pdbx_description
1 polymer ?
#
loop_
_entity_poly.entity_id
_entity_poly.type
_entity_poly.pdbx_seq_one_letter_code
_entity_poly.pdbx_strand_id
1 'polypeptide(L)' 'MKSVGLPESKTSDLSASLCDFAEQHLNVKKERIYIEFANAEKSMFGWKGKNILELFPN' A
#
# COMPACT_ATOMS: atom_id res chain seq x y z
N MET A 1 14.72 -10.32 -1.95
CA MET A 1 13.25 -10.32 -1.94
C MET A 1 12.75 -9.12 -2.73
N LYS A 2 12.09 -9.33 -3.88
CA LYS A 2 11.44 -8.24 -4.63
C LYS A 2 10.06 -7.99 -4.01
N SER A 3 10.07 -7.28 -2.88
CA SER A 3 8.93 -6.51 -2.36
C SER A 3 8.41 -5.55 -3.44
N VAL A 4 7.22 -4.96 -3.27
CA VAL A 4 6.68 -3.87 -4.11
C VAL A 4 7.68 -2.70 -4.27
N GLY A 5 8.77 -2.70 -3.50
CA GLY A 5 9.92 -1.84 -3.72
C GLY A 5 9.71 -0.44 -3.18
N LEU A 6 8.67 -0.26 -2.35
CA LEU A 6 8.45 0.96 -1.60
C LEU A 6 9.60 1.12 -0.59
N PRO A 7 10.46 2.15 -0.73
CA PRO A 7 11.50 2.39 0.24
C PRO A 7 10.89 2.79 1.57
N GLU A 8 11.42 2.27 2.68
CA GLU A 8 10.96 2.66 4.03
C GLU A 8 11.03 4.19 4.22
N SER A 9 12.04 4.85 3.65
CA SER A 9 12.19 6.30 3.66
C SER A 9 11.04 7.08 3.01
N LYS A 10 10.20 6.43 2.19
CA LYS A 10 9.03 7.02 1.54
C LYS A 10 7.73 6.85 2.32
N THR A 11 7.71 6.02 3.37
CA THR A 11 6.50 5.73 4.15
C THR A 11 5.95 6.97 4.86
N SER A 12 6.82 7.87 5.35
CA SER A 12 6.41 9.11 6.00
C SER A 12 5.72 10.06 5.01
N ASP A 13 6.35 10.34 3.87
CA ASP A 13 5.79 11.23 2.83
C ASP A 13 4.45 10.70 2.30
N LEU A 14 4.37 9.38 2.10
CA LEU A 14 3.16 8.73 1.62
C LEU A 14 2.04 8.76 2.66
N SER A 15 2.37 8.54 3.94
CA SER A 15 1.38 8.65 5.04
C SER A 15 0.80 10.05 5.12
N ALA A 16 1.64 11.08 5.05
CA ALA A 16 1.19 12.47 5.06
C ALA A 16 0.25 12.75 3.87
N SER A 17 0.65 12.34 2.67
CA SER A 17 -0.13 12.55 1.45
C SER A 17 -1.50 11.87 1.50
N LEU A 18 -1.57 10.64 2.02
CA LEU A 18 -2.83 9.89 2.16
C LEU A 18 -3.75 10.51 3.22
N CYS A 19 -3.21 10.95 4.35
CA CYS A 19 -3.96 11.65 5.38
C CYS A 19 -4.50 13.00 4.86
N ASP A 20 -3.69 13.78 4.15
CA ASP A 20 -4.11 15.03 3.51
C ASP A 20 -5.25 14.79 2.51
N PHE A 21 -5.11 13.78 1.65
CA PHE A 21 -6.12 13.42 0.66
C PHE A 21 -7.46 13.04 1.31
N ALA A 22 -7.41 12.20 2.35
CA ALA A 22 -8.61 11.76 3.06
C ALA A 22 -9.31 12.91 3.81
N GLU A 23 -8.54 13.82 4.41
CA GLU A 23 -9.09 15.02 5.05
C GLU A 23 -9.78 15.92 4.01
N GLN A 24 -9.12 16.18 2.88
CA GLN A 24 -9.63 17.06 1.82
C GLN A 24 -10.88 16.52 1.12
N HIS A 25 -10.90 15.22 0.82
CA HIS A 25 -11.93 14.64 -0.05
C HIS A 25 -13.00 13.85 0.70
N LEU A 26 -12.69 13.33 1.89
CA LEU A 26 -13.58 12.48 2.66
C LEU A 26 -14.00 13.13 4.00
N ASN A 27 -13.44 14.31 4.34
CA ASN A 27 -13.68 15.02 5.60
C ASN A 27 -13.36 14.16 6.84
N VAL A 28 -12.36 13.27 6.73
CA VAL A 28 -11.86 12.45 7.82
C VAL A 28 -10.63 13.12 8.42
N LYS A 29 -10.71 13.54 9.68
CA LYS A 29 -9.58 14.15 10.38
C LYS A 29 -8.39 13.20 10.45
N LYS A 30 -7.17 13.73 10.28
CA LYS A 30 -5.93 12.93 10.27
C LYS A 30 -5.74 12.07 11.52
N GLU A 31 -6.14 12.55 12.69
CA GLU A 31 -6.01 11.81 13.97
C GLU A 31 -6.88 10.55 14.02
N ARG A 32 -7.78 10.37 13.04
CA ARG A 32 -8.67 9.20 12.90
C ARG A 32 -8.15 8.21 11.86
N ILE A 33 -7.00 8.46 11.26
CA ILE A 33 -6.44 7.66 10.17
C ILE A 33 -5.20 6.92 10.68
N TYR A 34 -5.22 5.60 10.56
CA TYR A 34 -4.07 4.74 10.82
C TYR A 34 -3.68 4.04 9.51
N ILE A 35 -2.39 4.06 9.19
CA ILE A 35 -1.85 3.47 7.97
C ILE A 35 -0.81 2.42 8.37
N GLU A 36 -1.08 1.17 7.98
CA GLU A 36 -0.13 0.06 8.11
C GLU A 36 0.48 -0.23 6.73
N PHE A 37 1.81 -0.21 6.63
CA PHE A 37 2.51 -0.67 5.44
C PHE A 37 2.80 -2.16 5.57
N ALA A 38 2.08 -2.98 4.81
CA ALA A 38 2.33 -4.41 4.74
C ALA A 38 3.28 -4.73 3.59
N ASN A 39 4.33 -5.50 3.89
CA ASN A 39 5.17 -6.12 2.87
C ASN A 39 4.84 -7.61 2.82
N ALA A 40 4.28 -8.08 1.73
CA ALA A 40 4.02 -9.50 1.51
C ALA A 40 4.88 -10.02 0.36
N GLU A 41 5.25 -11.30 0.42
CA GLU A 41 5.88 -11.98 -0.70
C GLU A 41 4.94 -11.97 -1.92
N LYS A 42 5.49 -11.91 -3.14
CA LYS A 42 4.68 -11.83 -4.36
C LYS A 42 3.62 -12.93 -4.43
N SER A 43 4.00 -14.17 -4.07
CA SER A 43 3.10 -15.33 -4.05
C SER A 43 1.88 -15.16 -3.12
N MET A 44 1.94 -14.25 -2.16
CA MET A 44 0.86 -13.97 -1.20
C MET A 44 -0.18 -12.98 -1.73
N PHE A 45 0.02 -12.41 -2.93
CA PHE A 45 -0.96 -11.56 -3.59
C PHE A 45 -1.83 -12.36 -4.56
N GLY A 46 -3.15 -12.25 -4.40
CA GLY A 46 -4.15 -12.82 -5.30
C GLY A 46 -4.87 -11.76 -6.11
N TRP A 47 -5.10 -12.02 -7.40
CA TRP A 47 -5.91 -11.18 -8.28
C TRP A 47 -6.65 -12.05 -9.32
N LYS A 48 -7.90 -11.71 -9.66
CA LYS A 48 -8.73 -12.42 -10.66
C LYS A 48 -8.77 -13.95 -10.46
N GLY A 49 -8.79 -14.39 -9.20
CA GLY A 49 -8.86 -15.81 -8.85
C GLY A 49 -7.55 -16.60 -8.97
N LYS A 50 -6.42 -15.94 -9.18
CA LYS A 50 -5.08 -16.57 -9.25
C LYS A 50 -4.07 -15.82 -8.41
N ASN A 51 -2.95 -16.46 -8.06
CA ASN A 51 -1.83 -15.73 -7.46
C ASN A 51 -1.15 -14.83 -8.51
N ILE A 52 -0.43 -13.80 -8.05
CA ILE A 52 0.17 -12.80 -8.95
C ILE A 52 1.28 -13.40 -9.84
N LEU A 53 1.95 -14.45 -9.38
CA LEU A 53 3.04 -15.11 -10.12
C LEU A 53 2.52 -15.93 -11.30
N GLU A 54 1.32 -16.50 -11.19
CA GLU A 54 0.62 -17.19 -12.27
C GLU A 54 0.06 -16.23 -13.31
N LEU A 55 -0.38 -15.05 -12.87
CA LEU A 55 -0.92 -14.01 -13.77
C LEU A 55 0.17 -13.28 -14.53
N PHE A 56 1.32 -13.07 -13.90
CA PHE A 56 2.45 -12.33 -14.46
C PHE A 56 3.74 -13.15 -14.32
N PRO A 57 3.88 -14.24 -15.12
CA PRO A 57 4.99 -15.18 -15.01
C PRO A 57 6.25 -14.65 -15.73
N ASN A 58 6.80 -13.50 -15.30
CA ASN A 58 8.09 -12.96 -15.77
C ASN A 58 8.77 -12.10 -14.70
#